data_AF-A0A937CY00-F1
#
_entry.id   AF-A0A937CY00-F1
#
_cell.length_a   1.000
_cell.length_b   1.000
_cell.length_c   1.000
_cell.angle_alpha   90.00
_cell.angle_beta   90.00
_cell.angle_gamma   90.00
#
_symmetry.space_group_name_H-M   'P 1'
#
loop_
_entity.id
_entity.type
_entity.pdbx_description
1 polymer ?
#
loop_
_entity_poly.entity_id
_entity_poly.type
_entity_poly.pdbx_seq_one_letter_code
_entity_poly.pdbx_strand_id
1 'polypeptide(L)'
;MRPFMITVMVAAFGALAVSSAAQAQSADTRIASMPFDECLSIIDEAAQEVDEAPVKLVSTSDVVTVRINASDGFVTMSCNRSDNKITLTKSPVPEAAGMSASR
;
A
#
# COMPACT_ATOMS: atom_id res chain seq x y z
N MET A 1 42.03 -52.23 -29.18
CA MET A 1 41.87 -52.69 -27.79
C MET A 1 41.53 -51.46 -26.93
N ARG A 2 40.33 -51.45 -26.33
CA ARG A 2 39.74 -50.75 -25.14
C ARG A 2 40.44 -49.52 -24.49
N PRO A 3 39.73 -48.65 -23.71
CA PRO A 3 38.30 -48.60 -23.34
C PRO A 3 37.66 -47.18 -23.50
N PHE A 4 36.36 -46.99 -23.72
CA PHE A 4 35.24 -46.97 -22.76
C PHE A 4 35.50 -46.17 -21.46
N MET A 5 34.93 -44.96 -21.32
CA MET A 5 34.22 -44.58 -20.10
C MET A 5 33.30 -43.38 -20.30
N ILE A 6 32.05 -43.60 -19.91
CA ILE A 6 30.93 -42.67 -19.82
C ILE A 6 31.09 -41.88 -18.52
N THR A 7 30.81 -40.57 -18.51
CA THR A 7 30.45 -39.86 -17.28
C THR A 7 29.35 -38.85 -17.57
N VAL A 8 28.12 -39.33 -17.43
CA VAL A 8 26.91 -38.55 -17.24
C VAL A 8 27.03 -37.86 -15.87
N MET A 9 27.04 -36.53 -15.85
CA MET A 9 26.90 -35.74 -14.61
C MET A 9 25.54 -35.06 -14.65
N VAL A 10 24.58 -35.70 -13.99
CA VAL A 10 23.31 -35.10 -13.55
C VAL A 10 23.66 -34.19 -12.37
N ALA A 11 23.61 -32.87 -12.58
CA ALA A 11 23.64 -31.91 -11.49
C ALA A 11 22.19 -31.45 -11.23
N ALA A 12 21.54 -32.15 -10.32
CA ALA A 12 20.32 -31.68 -9.67
C ALA A 12 20.72 -30.51 -8.74
N PHE A 13 20.52 -29.28 -9.20
CA PHE A 13 20.61 -28.10 -8.33
C PHE A 13 19.21 -27.70 -7.87
N GLY A 14 19.09 -27.65 -6.54
CA GLY A 14 17.87 -27.58 -5.78
C GLY A 14 17.04 -26.32 -5.99
N ALA A 15 15.77 -26.50 -5.67
CA ALA A 15 14.72 -25.51 -5.65
C ALA A 15 15.12 -24.24 -4.88
N LEU A 16 15.22 -23.12 -5.60
CA LEU A 16 14.96 -21.81 -5.04
C LEU A 16 13.54 -21.43 -5.47
N ALA A 17 12.55 -21.94 -4.75
CA ALA A 17 11.22 -21.36 -4.76
C ALA A 17 11.34 -19.96 -4.14
N VAL A 18 11.61 -18.96 -4.97
CA VAL A 18 11.44 -17.56 -4.60
C VAL A 18 9.94 -17.40 -4.42
N SER A 19 9.47 -17.54 -3.18
CA SER A 19 8.12 -17.15 -2.80
C SER A 19 8.07 -15.63 -2.90
N SER A 20 7.81 -15.13 -4.12
CA SER A 20 7.33 -13.78 -4.33
C SER A 20 5.99 -13.71 -3.62
N ALA A 21 6.01 -13.28 -2.35
CA ALA A 21 4.83 -12.83 -1.65
C ALA A 21 4.36 -11.54 -2.34
N ALA A 22 3.75 -11.70 -3.51
CA ALA A 22 2.98 -10.67 -4.17
C ALA A 22 1.75 -10.44 -3.29
N GLN A 23 1.90 -9.54 -2.31
CA GLN A 23 0.76 -8.99 -1.60
C GLN A 23 -0.11 -8.33 -2.67
N ALA A 24 -1.30 -8.89 -2.89
CA ALA A 24 -2.29 -8.32 -3.79
C ALA A 24 -2.66 -6.93 -3.25
N GLN A 25 -1.99 -5.91 -3.77
CA GLN A 25 -2.37 -4.52 -3.60
C GLN A 25 -3.66 -4.35 -4.40
N SER A 26 -4.77 -4.02 -3.72
CA SER A 26 -6.00 -3.63 -4.42
C SER A 26 -5.67 -2.51 -5.40
N ALA A 27 -6.36 -2.42 -6.54
CA ALA A 27 -6.09 -1.37 -7.54
C ALA A 27 -6.08 0.04 -6.93
N ASP A 28 -6.89 0.21 -5.87
CA ASP A 28 -7.06 1.46 -5.14
C ASP A 28 -6.18 1.59 -3.89
N THR A 29 -5.46 0.53 -3.50
CA THR A 29 -4.59 0.51 -2.31
C THR A 29 -3.13 0.38 -2.70
N ARG A 30 -2.33 1.38 -2.35
CA ARG A 30 -0.87 1.35 -2.50
C ARG A 30 -0.19 1.33 -1.15
N ILE A 31 0.84 0.51 -1.05
CA ILE A 31 1.65 0.37 0.15
C ILE A 31 3.10 0.63 -0.26
N ALA A 32 3.77 1.51 0.46
CA ALA A 32 5.18 1.81 0.25
C ALA A 32 5.92 1.84 1.60
N SER A 33 7.19 1.46 1.58
CA SER A 33 8.08 1.67 2.73
C SER A 33 8.47 3.14 2.79
N MET A 34 8.28 3.77 3.94
CA MET A 34 8.49 5.19 4.14
C MET A 34 8.72 5.51 5.62
N PRO A 35 9.66 6.42 5.96
CA PRO A 35 9.79 6.95 7.31
C PRO A 35 8.50 7.62 7.79
N PHE A 36 8.21 7.49 9.09
CA PHE A 36 6.98 8.03 9.67
C PHE A 36 6.86 9.56 9.50
N ASP A 37 7.94 10.30 9.73
CA ASP A 37 7.93 11.76 9.62
C ASP A 37 7.75 12.24 8.17
N GLU A 38 8.30 11.50 7.20
CA GLU A 38 8.07 11.75 5.77
C GLU A 38 6.59 11.50 5.42
N CYS A 39 6.01 10.40 5.93
CA CYS A 39 4.59 10.11 5.74
C CYS A 39 3.67 11.21 6.30
N LEU A 40 4.02 11.79 7.45
CA LEU A 40 3.28 12.93 8.02
C LEU A 40 3.42 14.20 7.15
N SER A 41 4.58 14.40 6.53
CA SER A 41 4.80 15.53 5.63
C SER A 41 3.93 15.41 4.37
N ILE A 42 3.83 14.20 3.79
CA ILE A 42 2.97 13.95 2.63
C ILE A 42 1.49 14.17 2.96
N ILE A 43 1.05 13.87 4.19
CA ILE A 43 -0.33 14.18 4.60
C ILE A 43 -0.59 15.69 4.55
N ASP A 44 0.37 16.49 5.00
CA ASP A 44 0.26 17.95 5.00
C ASP A 44 0.32 18.52 3.57
N GLU A 45 1.24 18.02 2.75
CA GLU A 45 1.33 18.38 1.33
C GLU A 45 0.05 18.03 0.57
N ALA A 46 -0.44 16.80 0.71
CA ALA A 46 -1.66 16.34 0.05
C ALA A 46 -2.88 17.18 0.46
N ALA A 47 -2.97 17.57 1.74
CA ALA A 47 -4.04 18.44 2.23
C ALA A 47 -4.01 19.82 1.59
N GLN A 48 -2.81 20.40 1.45
CA GLN A 48 -2.62 21.70 0.80
C GLN A 48 -2.91 21.63 -0.71
N GLU A 49 -2.55 20.54 -1.38
CA GLU A 49 -2.82 20.35 -2.81
C GLU A 49 -4.31 20.29 -3.13
N VAL A 50 -5.14 19.75 -2.23
CA VAL A 50 -6.59 19.66 -2.41
C VAL A 50 -7.40 20.74 -1.71
N ASP A 51 -6.73 21.69 -1.03
CA ASP A 51 -7.34 22.75 -0.22
C ASP A 51 -8.35 22.23 0.83
N GLU A 52 -8.12 21.02 1.35
CA GLU A 52 -9.03 20.32 2.27
C GLU A 52 -8.28 19.78 3.48
N ALA A 53 -8.81 20.06 4.66
CA ALA A 53 -8.19 19.63 5.92
C ALA A 53 -8.33 18.11 6.12
N PRO A 54 -7.26 17.37 6.50
CA PRO A 54 -7.36 15.94 6.76
C PRO A 54 -8.24 15.66 7.97
N VAL A 55 -9.20 14.76 7.80
CA VAL A 55 -9.97 14.20 8.91
C VAL A 55 -9.12 13.12 9.57
N LYS A 56 -8.63 13.38 10.79
CA LYS A 56 -7.90 12.38 11.58
C LYS A 56 -8.86 11.30 12.07
N LEU A 57 -8.68 10.07 11.60
CA LEU A 57 -9.44 8.90 12.03
C LEU A 57 -8.77 8.21 13.22
N VAL A 58 -7.44 8.12 13.18
CA VAL A 58 -6.60 7.56 14.24
C VAL A 58 -5.37 8.43 14.38
N SER A 59 -4.97 8.76 15.61
CA SER A 59 -3.74 9.50 15.88
C SER A 59 -3.14 9.02 17.19
N THR A 60 -2.15 8.13 17.07
CA THR A 60 -1.36 7.61 18.18
C THR A 60 0.12 7.86 17.92
N SER A 61 0.97 7.48 18.87
CA SER A 61 2.43 7.52 18.74
C SER A 61 2.97 6.62 17.62
N ASP A 62 2.21 5.61 17.23
CA ASP A 62 2.68 4.53 16.34
C ASP A 62 1.95 4.53 15.01
N VAL A 63 0.68 4.97 15.00
CA VAL A 63 -0.16 4.99 13.80
C VAL A 63 -0.91 6.30 13.70
N VAL A 64 -0.84 6.92 12.52
CA VAL A 64 -1.67 8.06 12.15
C VAL A 64 -2.44 7.67 10.91
N THR A 65 -3.76 7.68 10.99
CA THR A 65 -4.65 7.44 9.85
C THR A 65 -5.50 8.68 9.63
N VAL A 66 -5.43 9.23 8.43
CA VAL A 66 -6.20 10.40 8.01
C VAL A 66 -7.04 10.06 6.78
N ARG A 67 -8.12 10.81 6.61
CA ARG A 67 -8.93 10.82 5.40
C ARG A 67 -8.94 12.23 4.83
N ILE A 68 -8.58 12.34 3.56
CA ILE A 68 -8.63 13.57 2.78
C ILE A 68 -9.77 13.42 1.79
N ASN A 69 -10.70 14.37 1.77
CA ASN A 69 -11.78 14.38 0.79
C ASN A 69 -11.23 14.94 -0.53
N ALA A 70 -11.65 14.35 -1.64
CA ALA A 70 -11.33 14.82 -2.99
C ALA A 70 -12.63 14.93 -3.79
N SER A 71 -12.60 15.64 -4.93
CA SER A 71 -13.81 15.84 -5.75
C SER A 71 -14.42 14.53 -6.27
N ASP A 72 -13.61 13.47 -6.41
CA ASP A 72 -14.01 12.15 -6.92
C ASP A 72 -14.12 11.08 -5.82
N GLY A 73 -13.92 11.42 -4.55
CA GLY A 73 -13.86 10.41 -3.50
C GLY A 73 -13.26 10.87 -2.19
N PHE A 74 -12.61 9.93 -1.53
CA PHE A 74 -11.73 10.21 -0.42
C PHE A 74 -10.49 9.32 -0.52
N VAL A 75 -9.37 9.85 -0.06
CA VAL A 75 -8.12 9.12 0.09
C VAL A 75 -7.88 8.92 1.58
N THR A 76 -7.72 7.67 1.97
CA THR A 76 -7.29 7.33 3.34
C THR A 76 -5.80 7.07 3.32
N MET A 77 -5.05 7.78 4.14
CA MET A 77 -3.62 7.56 4.33
C MET A 77 -3.37 7.05 5.74
N SER A 78 -2.58 5.99 5.87
CA SER A 78 -2.17 5.43 7.15
C SER A 78 -0.66 5.34 7.23
N CYS A 79 -0.07 6.13 8.13
CA CYS A 79 1.34 6.09 8.49
C CYS A 79 1.53 5.15 9.67
N ASN A 80 2.37 4.13 9.52
CA ASN A 80 2.74 3.21 10.60
C ASN A 80 4.24 3.32 10.88
N ARG A 81 4.58 3.74 12.10
CA ARG A 81 5.95 3.95 12.57
C ARG A 81 6.69 2.64 12.77
N SER A 82 6.05 1.64 13.36
CA SER A 82 6.66 0.33 13.65
C SER A 82 7.07 -0.41 12.39
N ASP A 83 6.22 -0.36 11.36
CA ASP A 83 6.47 -1.03 10.09
C ASP A 83 7.25 -0.17 9.09
N ASN A 84 7.44 1.13 9.38
CA ASN A 84 7.96 2.13 8.44
C ASN A 84 7.25 2.04 7.08
N LYS A 85 5.91 2.04 7.12
CA LYS A 85 5.06 1.88 5.94
C LYS A 85 3.98 2.94 5.91
N ILE A 86 3.69 3.37 4.69
CA ILE A 86 2.50 4.13 4.35
C ILE A 86 1.54 3.22 3.57
N THR A 87 0.26 3.27 3.93
CA THR A 87 -0.83 2.69 3.17
C THR A 87 -1.74 3.81 2.69
N LEU A 88 -1.87 3.95 1.37
CA LEU A 88 -2.82 4.86 0.74
C LEU A 88 -3.95 4.03 0.15
N THR A 89 -5.19 4.38 0.47
CA THR A 89 -6.38 3.76 -0.10
C THR A 89 -7.26 4.84 -0.71
N LYS A 90 -7.42 4.81 -2.02
CA LYS A 90 -8.43 5.60 -2.72
C LYS A 90 -9.78 4.92 -2.55
N SER A 91 -10.83 5.70 -2.36
CA SER A 91 -12.19 5.18 -2.30
C SER A 91 -13.11 6.16 -3.02
N PRO A 92 -13.95 5.68 -3.95
CA PRO A 92 -14.91 6.54 -4.63
C PRO A 92 -15.95 7.07 -3.65
N VAL A 93 -16.53 8.24 -3.94
CA VAL A 93 -17.75 8.66 -3.22
C VAL A 93 -18.84 7.65 -3.57
N PRO A 94 -19.49 7.00 -2.60
CA PRO A 94 -20.64 6.17 -2.91
C PRO A 94 -21.72 7.04 -3.58
N GLU A 95 -22.11 6.69 -4.81
CA GLU A 95 -23.14 7.38 -5.61
C GLU A 95 -24.50 7.52 -4.88
N ALA A 96 -24.68 6.80 -3.76
CA ALA A 96 -25.87 6.81 -2.93
C ALA A 96 -26.04 8.04 -2.02
N ALA A 97 -25.10 8.99 -1.95
CA ALA A 97 -25.27 10.21 -1.15
C ALA A 97 -26.26 11.23 -1.76
N GLY A 98 -26.73 11.01 -2.99
CA GLY A 98 -27.67 11.89 -3.70
C GLY A 98 -29.14 11.42 -3.74
N MET A 99 -29.48 10.25 -3.18
CA MET A 99 -30.84 9.70 -3.27
C MET A 99 -31.30 9.02 -1.96
N SER A 100 -31.29 9.74 -0.85
CA SER A 100 -32.11 9.39 0.35
C SER A 100 -32.15 10.55 1.34
N ALA A 101 -32.70 11.69 0.91
CA ALA A 101 -33.14 12.73 1.83
C ALA A 101 -34.35 13.49 1.23
N SER A 102 -35.33 12.75 0.72
CA SER A 102 -36.68 13.27 0.51
C SER A 102 -37.57 12.58 1.53
N ARG A 103 -37.85 13.28 2.63
CA ARG A 103 -39.00 12.99 3.49
C ARG A 103 -40.12 13.94 3.13
#